data_AF-A0A2V5Z170-F1
#
_entry.id   AF-A0A2V5Z170-F1
#
_cell.length_a   1.000
_cell.length_b   1.000
_cell.length_c   1.000
_cell.angle_alpha   90.00
_cell.angle_beta   90.00
_cell.angle_gamma   90.00
#
_symmetry.space_group_name_H-M   'P 1'
#
loop_
_entity.id
_entity.type
_entity.pdbx_description
1 polymer ?
#
loop_
_entity_poly.entity_id
_entity_poly.type
_entity_poly.pdbx_seq_one_letter_code
_entity_poly.pdbx_strand_id
1 'polypeptide(L)'
;MTTKAPEKTSLEIKRFINAPRERVYAAWTDPVQLKEWWGPKEVRTLKIVADTRVGGKYRWDLVNQEGEEMSVFGEYRELIPGTKVVFTWKWDDDEAWENYTSVVSVE
;
A
#
# COMPACT_ATOMS: atom_id res chain seq x y z
N MET A 1 -28.71 21.65 -13.02
CA MET A 1 -27.39 21.66 -12.36
C MET A 1 -26.71 20.34 -12.69
N THR A 2 -25.67 20.37 -13.51
CA THR A 2 -24.99 19.14 -13.96
C THR A 2 -23.83 18.90 -13.01
N THR A 3 -23.98 17.95 -12.10
CA THR A 3 -22.90 17.56 -11.17
C THR A 3 -21.79 16.91 -11.99
N LYS A 4 -20.63 17.59 -12.09
CA LYS A 4 -19.41 17.05 -12.69
C LYS A 4 -19.00 15.83 -11.87
N ALA A 5 -18.90 14.66 -12.51
CA ALA A 5 -18.36 13.47 -11.87
C ALA A 5 -16.94 13.77 -11.35
N PRO A 6 -16.55 13.27 -10.17
CA PRO A 6 -15.24 13.56 -9.60
C PRO A 6 -14.14 13.09 -10.57
N GLU A 7 -13.22 13.99 -10.93
CA GLU A 7 -12.08 13.67 -11.78
C GLU A 7 -11.15 12.70 -11.04
N LYS A 8 -10.78 11.59 -11.67
CA LYS A 8 -9.86 10.61 -11.07
C LYS A 8 -8.47 11.24 -10.95
N THR A 9 -8.03 11.53 -9.74
CA THR A 9 -6.65 11.93 -9.43
C THR A 9 -5.71 10.73 -9.55
N SER A 10 -4.61 10.87 -10.28
CA SER A 10 -3.56 9.85 -10.38
C SER A 10 -2.18 10.45 -10.14
N LEU A 11 -1.25 9.61 -9.68
CA LEU A 11 0.16 9.95 -9.43
C LEU A 11 1.04 8.82 -9.98
N GLU A 12 2.10 9.16 -10.71
CA GLU A 12 3.08 8.21 -11.25
C GLU A 12 4.47 8.55 -10.72
N ILE A 13 5.18 7.55 -10.19
CA ILE A 13 6.55 7.69 -9.66
C ILE A 13 7.43 6.67 -10.36
N LYS A 14 8.55 7.13 -10.95
CA LYS A 14 9.57 6.26 -11.55
C LYS A 14 10.86 6.34 -10.77
N ARG A 15 11.41 5.18 -10.40
CA ARG A 15 12.70 5.05 -9.73
C ARG A 15 13.48 3.89 -10.33
N PHE A 16 14.79 4.09 -10.48
CA PHE A 16 15.71 3.00 -10.78
C PHE A 16 16.23 2.43 -9.46
N ILE A 17 16.08 1.12 -9.27
CA ILE A 17 16.58 0.39 -8.11
C ILE A 17 17.61 -0.60 -8.61
N ASN A 18 18.86 -0.49 -8.12
CA ASN A 18 19.94 -1.39 -8.50
C ASN A 18 19.83 -2.74 -7.75
N ALA A 19 18.78 -3.51 -8.06
CA ALA A 19 18.54 -4.83 -7.49
C ALA A 19 17.80 -5.72 -8.51
N PRO A 20 17.91 -7.05 -8.41
CA PRO A 20 17.10 -7.96 -9.20
C PRO A 20 15.59 -7.73 -8.98
N ARG A 21 14.80 -7.86 -10.04
CA ARG A 21 13.34 -7.64 -9.98
C ARG A 21 12.64 -8.49 -8.92
N GLU A 22 13.05 -9.75 -8.77
CA GLU A 22 12.52 -10.66 -7.74
C GLU A 22 12.71 -10.11 -6.32
N ARG A 23 13.82 -9.43 -6.06
CA ARG A 23 14.10 -8.85 -4.74
C ARG A 23 13.23 -7.63 -4.47
N VAL A 24 13.00 -6.81 -5.49
CA VAL A 24 12.08 -5.68 -5.40
C VAL A 24 10.65 -6.19 -5.19
N TYR A 25 10.23 -7.21 -5.94
CA TYR A 25 8.92 -7.85 -5.78
C TYR A 25 8.72 -8.41 -4.36
N ALA A 26 9.72 -9.13 -3.83
CA ALA A 26 9.67 -9.67 -2.47
C ALA A 26 9.55 -8.57 -1.41
N ALA A 27 10.20 -7.42 -1.60
CA ALA A 27 10.08 -6.28 -0.68
C ALA A 27 8.63 -5.78 -0.53
N TRP A 28 7.77 -5.96 -1.53
CA TRP A 28 6.35 -5.57 -1.48
C TRP A 28 5.40 -6.69 -1.04
N THR A 29 5.80 -7.95 -1.19
CA THR A 29 4.92 -9.12 -1.03
C THR A 29 5.22 -9.95 0.21
N ASP A 30 6.46 -9.91 0.70
CA ASP A 30 6.87 -10.52 1.97
C ASP A 30 6.59 -9.56 3.13
N PRO A 31 5.65 -9.89 4.03
CA PRO A 31 5.28 -9.02 5.17
C PRO A 31 6.45 -8.72 6.10
N VAL A 32 7.41 -9.64 6.21
CA VAL A 32 8.59 -9.46 7.06
C VAL A 32 9.50 -8.40 6.46
N GLN A 33 9.76 -8.47 5.16
CA GLN A 33 10.58 -7.46 4.47
C GLN A 33 9.88 -6.12 4.39
N LEU A 34 8.59 -6.10 4.07
CA LEU A 34 7.80 -4.88 3.95
C LEU A 34 7.84 -4.05 5.24
N LYS A 35 7.77 -4.72 6.40
CA LYS A 35 7.86 -4.06 7.72
C LYS A 35 9.16 -3.30 7.94
N GLU A 36 10.27 -3.75 7.35
CA GLU A 36 11.60 -3.17 7.56
C GLU A 36 11.83 -1.88 6.78
N TRP A 37 11.17 -1.68 5.64
CA TRP A 37 11.43 -0.53 4.77
C TRP A 37 10.22 0.37 4.56
N TRP A 38 9.00 -0.11 4.82
CA TRP A 38 7.80 0.66 4.55
C TRP A 38 7.61 1.83 5.52
N GLY A 39 7.12 2.94 4.96
CA GLY A 39 6.72 4.14 5.68
C GLY A 39 7.71 5.30 5.51
N PRO A 40 7.25 6.55 5.66
CA PRO A 40 8.14 7.68 5.90
C PRO A 40 9.10 7.37 7.05
N LYS A 41 10.27 8.02 7.08
CA LYS A 41 11.28 7.83 8.15
C LYS A 41 10.69 8.08 9.55
N GLU A 42 9.69 8.93 9.62
CA GLU A 42 8.97 9.35 10.81
C GLU A 42 7.83 8.40 11.22
N VAL A 43 7.51 7.39 10.40
CA VAL A 43 6.43 6.43 10.68
C VAL A 43 7.06 5.06 10.91
N ARG A 44 6.69 4.42 12.02
CA ARG A 44 7.11 3.06 12.33
C ARG A 44 5.97 2.08 12.10
N THR A 45 6.31 0.95 11.50
CA THR A 45 5.37 -0.16 11.31
C THR A 45 5.30 -1.01 12.58
N LEU A 46 4.14 -1.05 13.25
CA LEU A 46 3.93 -1.88 14.43
C LEU A 46 3.68 -3.33 14.01
N LYS A 47 2.74 -3.53 13.10
CA LYS A 47 2.26 -4.85 12.68
C LYS A 47 1.86 -4.85 11.21
N ILE A 48 2.21 -5.93 10.52
CA ILE A 48 1.73 -6.23 9.17
C ILE A 48 1.06 -7.59 9.22
N VAL A 49 -0.20 -7.66 8.82
CA VAL A 49 -0.91 -8.90 8.52
C VAL A 49 -1.25 -8.87 7.04
N ALA A 50 -0.87 -9.89 6.30
CA ALA A 50 -1.19 -9.99 4.88
C ALA A 50 -1.38 -11.44 4.47
N ASP A 51 -2.50 -11.72 3.80
CA ASP A 51 -2.72 -12.93 3.02
C ASP A 51 -2.25 -12.67 1.59
N THR A 52 -0.95 -12.85 1.32
CA THR A 52 -0.33 -12.44 0.05
C THR A 52 -0.67 -13.40 -1.10
N ARG A 53 -1.90 -13.30 -1.58
CA ARG A 53 -2.43 -13.97 -2.79
C ARG A 53 -3.46 -13.06 -3.43
N VAL A 54 -3.79 -13.29 -4.70
CA VAL A 54 -4.87 -12.54 -5.36
C VAL A 54 -6.21 -12.75 -4.62
N GLY A 55 -6.90 -11.66 -4.32
CA GLY A 55 -8.10 -11.60 -3.48
C GLY A 55 -7.83 -11.70 -1.97
N GLY A 56 -6.57 -11.86 -1.57
CA GLY A 56 -6.15 -11.86 -0.18
C GLY A 56 -6.11 -10.45 0.40
N LYS A 57 -6.48 -10.32 1.68
CA LYS A 57 -6.57 -9.04 2.38
C LYS A 57 -5.34 -8.79 3.23
N TYR A 58 -5.07 -7.51 3.47
CA TYR A 58 -4.00 -7.09 4.38
C TYR A 58 -4.46 -5.95 5.29
N ARG A 59 -3.75 -5.80 6.41
CA ARG A 59 -3.83 -4.67 7.32
C ARG A 59 -2.44 -4.33 7.85
N TRP A 60 -2.07 -3.06 7.81
CA TRP A 60 -0.82 -2.55 8.40
C TRP A 60 -1.17 -1.53 9.48
N ASP A 61 -0.70 -1.80 10.68
CA ASP A 61 -0.84 -0.92 11.83
C ASP A 61 0.47 -0.14 12.00
N LEU A 62 0.36 1.19 11.98
CA LEU A 62 1.46 2.14 11.92
C LEU A 62 1.38 3.10 13.11
N VAL A 63 2.50 3.70 13.49
CA VAL A 63 2.55 4.78 14.48
C VAL A 63 3.48 5.90 13.99
N ASN A 64 3.07 7.15 14.14
CA ASN A 64 3.91 8.30 13.80
C ASN A 64 4.87 8.69 14.96
N GLN A 65 5.66 9.75 14.79
CA GLN A 65 6.59 10.21 15.84
C GLN A 65 5.89 10.79 17.08
N GLU A 66 4.66 11.28 16.92
CA GLU A 66 3.84 11.84 17.99
C GLU A 66 3.13 10.75 18.81
N GLY A 67 3.20 9.50 18.35
CA GLY A 67 2.58 8.35 19.00
C GLY A 67 1.16 8.06 18.53
N GLU A 68 0.67 8.76 17.50
CA GLU A 68 -0.64 8.52 16.92
C GLU A 68 -0.61 7.23 16.09
N GLU A 69 -1.54 6.33 16.40
CA GLU A 69 -1.71 5.07 15.69
C GLU A 69 -2.61 5.28 14.47
N MET A 70 -2.22 4.65 13.36
CA MET A 70 -2.99 4.67 12.12
C MET A 70 -3.04 3.27 11.55
N SER A 71 -4.13 2.93 10.89
CA SER A 71 -4.25 1.64 10.20
C SER A 71 -4.60 1.85 8.74
N VAL A 72 -3.93 1.10 7.89
CA VAL A 72 -4.28 0.96 6.47
C VAL A 72 -4.67 -0.49 6.20
N PHE A 73 -5.65 -0.69 5.34
CA PHE A 73 -6.00 -2.01 4.86
C PHE A 73 -6.32 -2.00 3.36
N GLY A 74 -6.37 -3.20 2.80
CA GLY A 74 -6.65 -3.39 1.39
C GLY A 74 -6.72 -4.86 0.97
N GLU A 75 -6.75 -5.05 -0.34
CA GLU A 75 -6.82 -6.34 -1.01
C GLU A 75 -5.85 -6.38 -2.20
N TYR A 76 -5.11 -7.48 -2.32
CA TYR A 76 -4.26 -7.73 -3.48
C TYR A 76 -5.12 -8.10 -4.70
N ARG A 77 -5.01 -7.32 -5.77
CA ARG A 77 -5.78 -7.53 -7.01
C ARG A 77 -5.00 -8.30 -8.08
N GLU A 78 -3.69 -8.11 -8.13
CA GLU A 78 -2.83 -8.75 -9.13
C GLU A 78 -1.43 -8.94 -8.54
N LEU A 79 -0.86 -10.13 -8.74
CA LEU A 79 0.46 -10.50 -8.25
C LEU A 79 1.16 -11.32 -9.34
N ILE A 80 2.10 -10.69 -10.05
CA ILE A 80 2.95 -11.34 -11.05
C ILE A 80 4.38 -11.32 -10.50
N PRO A 81 4.93 -12.48 -10.08
CA PRO A 81 6.28 -12.57 -9.54
C PRO A 81 7.32 -11.84 -10.40
N GLY A 82 8.19 -11.06 -9.74
CA GLY A 82 9.24 -10.27 -10.38
C GLY A 82 8.77 -9.16 -11.31
N THR A 83 7.46 -8.93 -11.45
CA THR A 83 6.95 -8.06 -12.54
C THR A 83 5.96 -7.04 -12.05
N LYS A 84 4.96 -7.43 -11.26
CA LYS A 84 3.84 -6.54 -10.95
C LYS A 84 3.15 -6.87 -9.64
N VAL A 85 2.79 -5.83 -8.90
CA VAL A 85 1.95 -5.91 -7.69
C VAL A 85 0.87 -4.86 -7.81
N VAL A 86 -0.41 -5.26 -7.68
CA VAL A 86 -1.55 -4.34 -7.63
C VAL A 86 -2.36 -4.61 -6.38
N PHE A 87 -2.65 -3.56 -5.60
CA PHE A 87 -3.49 -3.66 -4.41
C PHE A 87 -4.35 -2.41 -4.20
N THR A 88 -5.44 -2.57 -3.46
CA THR A 88 -6.23 -1.43 -2.97
C THR A 88 -5.62 -0.85 -1.71
N TRP A 89 -5.82 0.44 -1.47
CA TRP A 89 -5.35 1.14 -0.29
C TRP A 89 -6.47 1.99 0.30
N LYS A 90 -6.72 1.83 1.59
CA LYS A 90 -7.69 2.62 2.34
C LYS A 90 -7.24 2.82 3.78
N TRP A 91 -7.43 4.03 4.30
CA TRP A 91 -7.25 4.36 5.71
C TRP A 91 -8.46 3.89 6.53
N ASP A 92 -8.21 3.28 7.69
CA ASP A 92 -9.24 2.76 8.60
C ASP A 92 -9.93 3.86 9.40
N ASP A 93 -9.17 4.90 9.78
CA ASP A 93 -9.56 5.83 10.85
C ASP A 93 -9.78 7.27 10.35
N ASP A 94 -10.17 7.42 9.08
CA ASP A 94 -10.40 8.74 8.49
C ASP A 94 -11.77 8.79 7.81
N GLU A 95 -12.76 9.34 8.54
CA GLU A 95 -14.13 9.55 8.06
C GLU A 95 -14.16 10.38 6.76
N ALA A 96 -13.22 11.31 6.57
CA ALA A 96 -13.15 12.10 5.35
C ALA A 96 -12.72 11.25 4.14
N TRP A 97 -12.05 10.12 4.37
CA TRP A 97 -11.58 9.20 3.33
C TRP A 97 -12.35 7.88 3.30
N GLU A 98 -13.44 7.74 4.05
CA GLU A 98 -14.22 6.50 4.14
C GLU A 98 -14.68 5.99 2.76
N ASN A 99 -14.99 6.89 1.84
CA ASN A 99 -15.48 6.54 0.50
C ASN A 99 -14.37 6.48 -0.56
N TYR A 100 -13.11 6.67 -0.18
CA TYR A 100 -11.98 6.72 -1.09
C TYR A 100 -11.15 5.45 -0.96
N THR A 101 -10.99 4.76 -2.08
CA THR A 101 -10.08 3.62 -2.19
C THR A 101 -9.12 3.91 -3.32
N SER A 102 -7.83 3.99 -3.00
CA SER A 102 -6.79 4.10 -4.02
C SER A 102 -6.46 2.71 -4.56
N VAL A 103 -6.01 2.64 -5.80
CA VAL A 103 -5.42 1.43 -6.39
C VAL A 103 -3.96 1.76 -6.66
N VAL A 104 -3.08 0.97 -6.07
CA VAL A 104 -1.63 1.12 -6.20
C VAL A 104 -1.12 0.01 -7.11
N SER A 105 -0.32 0.39 -8.11
CA SER A 105 0.36 -0.53 -9.03
C SER A 105 1.88 -0.30 -8.94
N VAL A 106 2.64 -1.37 -8.80
CA VAL A 106 4.11 -1.39 -8.79
C VAL A 106 4.59 -2.32 -9.90
N GLU A 107 5.48 -1.82 -10.78
CA GLU A 107 5.94 -2.48 -12.03
C GLU A 107 7.45 -2.27 -12.29
#